data_AF-A0AAD0EBR6-F1
#
_entry.id   AF-A0AAD0EBR6-F1
#
_cell.length_a   1.000
_cell.length_b   1.000
_cell.length_c   1.000
_cell.angle_alpha   90.00
_cell.angle_beta   90.00
_cell.angle_gamma   90.00
#
_symmetry.space_group_name_H-M   'P 1'
#
loop_
_entity.id
_entity.type
_entity.pdbx_description
1 polymer ?
#
loop_
_entity_poly.entity_id
_entity_poly.type
_entity_poly.pdbx_seq_one_letter_code
_entity_poly.pdbx_strand_id
1 'polypeptide(L)'
;MISIDNSVELMMQTYLQLPKRVTGVSISRTERENYCRNFPSLLDGIEQHAAEKIVGFDLGHIEWFHRLRNQLYHDGNGLTVERAKVEVYAELAQRLFEALFGVALEVPDTDNMRRYGEFIDTWAKIERHLRDVPETERRFPTTRTLMKLQADGKISQSEFAKFEEVRNVRNKLVHGEIEPETTLSSRIIEAAKEVLIVAARISMP
;
A
#
# COMPACT_ATOMS: atom_id res chain seq x y z
N MET A 1 -0.49 -6.57 -1.05
CA MET A 1 0.42 -7.44 -0.29
C MET A 1 1.24 -6.68 0.73
N ILE A 2 2.20 -5.81 0.34
CA ILE A 2 3.02 -5.07 1.33
C ILE A 2 2.18 -4.34 2.37
N SER A 3 1.19 -3.56 1.94
CA SER A 3 0.39 -2.77 2.89
C SER A 3 -0.34 -3.67 3.89
N ILE A 4 -0.88 -4.80 3.44
CA ILE A 4 -1.56 -5.77 4.32
C ILE A 4 -0.55 -6.37 5.31
N ASP A 5 0.62 -6.77 4.83
CA ASP A 5 1.67 -7.37 5.65
C ASP A 5 2.17 -6.40 6.74
N ASN A 6 2.43 -5.14 6.35
CA ASN A 6 2.81 -4.09 7.28
C ASN A 6 1.71 -3.83 8.31
N SER A 7 0.43 -3.85 7.89
CA SER A 7 -0.70 -3.71 8.82
C SER A 7 -0.75 -4.87 9.82
N VAL A 8 -0.51 -6.11 9.38
CA VAL A 8 -0.46 -7.30 10.25
C VAL A 8 0.69 -7.18 11.26
N GLU A 9 1.90 -6.83 10.80
CA GLU A 9 3.05 -6.64 11.69
C GLU A 9 2.79 -5.53 12.72
N LEU A 10 2.33 -4.36 12.28
CA LEU A 10 2.05 -3.23 13.15
C LEU A 10 0.95 -3.53 14.17
N MET A 11 -0.08 -4.25 13.77
CA MET A 11 -1.17 -4.69 14.64
C MET A 11 -0.67 -5.60 15.76
N MET A 12 0.11 -6.63 15.41
CA MET A 12 0.67 -7.55 16.40
C MET A 12 1.62 -6.82 17.36
N GLN A 13 2.48 -5.94 16.83
CA GLN A 13 3.36 -5.09 17.63
C GLN A 13 2.55 -4.19 18.57
N THR A 14 1.47 -3.59 18.08
CA THR A 14 0.61 -2.71 18.87
C THR A 14 -0.02 -3.49 20.01
N TYR A 15 -0.59 -4.67 19.74
CA TYR A 15 -1.21 -5.50 20.76
C TYR A 15 -0.23 -5.85 21.90
N LEU A 16 0.99 -6.30 21.57
CA LEU A 16 2.01 -6.62 22.58
C LEU A 16 2.50 -5.40 23.35
N GLN A 17 2.43 -4.21 22.76
CA GLN A 17 2.90 -2.98 23.40
C GLN A 17 1.84 -2.29 24.28
N LEU A 18 0.57 -2.61 24.09
CA LEU A 18 -0.52 -2.01 24.86
C LEU A 18 -0.34 -2.24 26.37
N PRO A 19 -0.70 -1.26 27.23
CA PRO A 19 -0.61 -1.41 28.67
C PRO A 19 -1.47 -2.57 29.18
N LYS A 20 -1.01 -3.25 30.26
CA LYS A 20 -1.74 -4.35 30.93
C LYS A 20 -3.21 -4.03 31.22
N ARG A 21 -3.54 -2.76 31.56
CA ARG A 21 -4.92 -2.32 31.81
C ARG A 21 -5.85 -2.44 30.58
N VAL A 22 -5.30 -2.54 29.37
CA VAL A 22 -6.04 -2.68 28.11
C VAL A 22 -6.12 -4.13 27.68
N THR A 23 -4.99 -4.84 27.65
CA THR A 23 -4.91 -6.21 27.12
C THR A 23 -5.01 -7.31 28.17
N GLY A 24 -4.86 -6.98 29.45
CA GLY A 24 -4.73 -7.95 30.55
C GLY A 24 -3.34 -8.60 30.64
N VAL A 25 -2.52 -8.47 29.59
CA VAL A 25 -1.21 -9.12 29.47
C VAL A 25 -0.12 -8.33 30.20
N SER A 26 0.73 -9.04 30.95
CA SER A 26 1.90 -8.46 31.59
C SER A 26 3.17 -8.92 30.87
N ILE A 27 3.74 -8.05 30.03
CA ILE A 27 5.01 -8.30 29.32
C ILE A 27 6.06 -7.31 29.82
N SER A 28 7.24 -7.80 30.20
CA SER A 28 8.35 -6.90 30.55
C SER A 28 8.78 -6.07 29.34
N ARG A 29 9.56 -5.01 29.60
CA ARG A 29 10.11 -4.20 28.50
C ARG A 29 11.05 -5.03 27.62
N THR A 30 11.92 -5.82 28.23
CA THR A 30 12.89 -6.67 27.53
C THR A 30 12.21 -7.74 26.69
N GLU A 31 11.18 -8.40 27.21
CA GLU A 31 10.41 -9.39 26.44
C GLU A 31 9.72 -8.74 25.24
N ARG A 32 9.10 -7.55 25.40
CA ARG A 32 8.53 -6.80 24.27
C ARG A 32 9.54 -6.48 23.20
N GLU A 33 10.71 -5.98 23.58
CA GLU A 33 11.79 -5.67 22.64
C GLU A 33 12.29 -6.93 21.91
N ASN A 34 12.27 -8.09 22.57
CA ASN A 34 12.62 -9.37 21.95
C ASN A 34 11.56 -9.84 20.96
N TYR A 35 10.28 -9.85 21.33
CA TYR A 35 9.20 -10.26 20.43
C TYR A 35 9.10 -9.34 19.21
N CYS A 36 9.20 -8.02 19.40
CA CYS A 36 9.08 -7.05 18.30
C CYS A 36 10.34 -6.95 17.41
N ARG A 37 11.38 -7.78 17.61
CA ARG A 37 12.64 -7.68 16.86
C ARG A 37 12.50 -8.11 15.40
N ASN A 38 11.71 -9.14 15.13
CA ASN A 38 11.52 -9.70 13.81
C ASN A 38 10.18 -10.43 13.73
N PHE A 39 9.71 -10.71 12.51
CA PHE A 39 8.39 -11.28 12.29
C PHE A 39 8.17 -12.66 12.94
N PRO A 40 9.09 -13.64 12.85
CA PRO A 40 8.97 -14.89 13.61
C PRO A 40 8.80 -14.69 15.12
N SER A 41 9.67 -13.90 15.75
CA SER A 41 9.57 -13.60 17.19
C SER A 41 8.28 -12.86 17.55
N LEU A 42 7.70 -12.11 16.62
CA LEU A 42 6.44 -11.42 16.81
C LEU A 42 5.26 -12.41 16.86
N LEU A 43 5.28 -13.45 16.01
CA LEU A 43 4.31 -14.54 16.06
C LEU A 43 4.41 -15.29 17.39
N ASP A 44 5.62 -15.61 17.84
CA ASP A 44 5.85 -16.27 19.14
C ASP A 44 5.24 -15.45 20.29
N GLY A 45 5.42 -14.13 20.26
CA GLY A 45 4.84 -13.23 21.26
C GLY A 45 3.33 -13.24 21.27
N ILE A 46 2.70 -13.26 20.09
CA ILE A 46 1.24 -13.33 19.96
C ILE A 46 0.71 -14.68 20.41
N GLU A 47 1.36 -15.78 20.04
CA GLU A 47 0.98 -17.11 20.50
C GLU A 47 1.08 -17.22 22.02
N GLN A 48 2.17 -16.71 22.62
CA GLN A 48 2.36 -16.79 24.06
C GLN A 48 1.41 -15.89 24.88
N HIS A 49 1.05 -14.72 24.34
CA HIS A 49 0.33 -13.69 25.11
C HIS A 49 -1.09 -13.43 24.66
N ALA A 50 -1.52 -14.03 23.55
CA ALA A 50 -2.87 -13.87 22.99
C ALA A 50 -3.50 -15.19 22.53
N ALA A 51 -2.97 -16.36 22.95
CA ALA A 51 -3.50 -17.68 22.58
C ALA A 51 -5.04 -17.78 22.69
N GLU A 52 -5.60 -17.25 23.78
CA GLU A 52 -7.03 -17.25 24.07
C GLU A 52 -7.87 -16.39 23.10
N LYS A 53 -7.25 -15.41 22.43
CA LYS A 53 -7.89 -14.53 21.45
C LYS A 53 -7.81 -15.08 20.03
N ILE A 54 -6.76 -15.84 19.72
CA ILE A 54 -6.49 -16.37 18.38
C ILE A 54 -6.97 -17.83 18.21
N VAL A 55 -7.92 -18.28 19.03
CA VAL A 55 -8.43 -19.65 18.96
C VAL A 55 -9.03 -19.93 17.57
N GLY A 56 -8.51 -20.95 16.89
CA GLY A 56 -8.91 -21.30 15.53
C GLY A 56 -8.26 -20.45 14.44
N PHE A 57 -7.36 -19.52 14.79
CA PHE A 57 -6.58 -18.74 13.85
C PHE A 57 -5.19 -19.35 13.67
N ASP A 58 -4.84 -19.74 12.43
CA ASP A 58 -3.55 -20.33 12.12
C ASP A 58 -2.51 -19.25 11.76
N LEU A 59 -1.60 -18.97 12.69
CA LEU A 59 -0.48 -18.05 12.49
C LEU A 59 0.49 -18.53 11.40
N GLY A 60 0.52 -19.82 11.06
CA GLY A 60 1.29 -20.36 9.96
C GLY A 60 0.85 -19.81 8.60
N HIS A 61 -0.43 -19.51 8.42
CA HIS A 61 -0.90 -18.83 7.21
C HIS A 61 -0.36 -17.39 7.09
N ILE A 62 -0.30 -16.66 8.21
CA ILE A 62 0.28 -15.32 8.27
C ILE A 62 1.77 -15.37 7.92
N GLU A 63 2.51 -16.32 8.49
CA GLU A 63 3.92 -16.53 8.18
C GLU A 63 4.15 -16.86 6.69
N TRP A 64 3.28 -17.70 6.11
CA TRP A 64 3.34 -18.03 4.68
C TRP A 64 3.14 -16.79 3.81
N PHE A 65 2.16 -15.95 4.10
CA PHE A 65 1.92 -14.71 3.35
C PHE A 65 3.05 -13.69 3.51
N HIS A 66 3.67 -13.60 4.69
CA HIS A 66 4.85 -12.79 4.92
C HIS A 66 6.04 -13.27 4.06
N ARG A 67 6.29 -14.58 4.00
CA ARG A 67 7.32 -15.18 3.14
C ARG A 67 7.03 -14.95 1.65
N LEU A 68 5.78 -15.15 1.22
CA LEU A 68 5.36 -14.89 -0.15
C LEU A 68 5.59 -13.43 -0.53
N ARG A 69 5.25 -12.48 0.35
CA ARG A 69 5.56 -11.06 0.16
C ARG A 69 7.07 -10.89 -0.03
N ASN A 70 7.90 -11.42 0.85
CA ASN A 70 9.35 -11.24 0.75
C ASN A 70 9.91 -11.75 -0.59
N GLN A 71 9.45 -12.91 -1.07
CA GLN A 71 9.84 -13.44 -2.37
C GLN A 71 9.46 -12.51 -3.53
N LEU A 72 8.21 -12.01 -3.54
CA LEU A 72 7.72 -11.12 -4.61
C LEU A 72 8.53 -9.83 -4.76
N TYR A 73 9.14 -9.33 -3.68
CA TYR A 73 9.91 -8.09 -3.69
C TYR A 73 11.43 -8.28 -3.72
N HIS A 74 11.95 -9.38 -3.19
CA HIS A 74 13.40 -9.64 -3.14
C HIS A 74 13.90 -10.50 -4.30
N ASP A 75 13.07 -11.42 -4.84
CA ASP A 75 13.54 -12.33 -5.89
C ASP A 75 13.40 -11.75 -7.31
N GLY A 76 12.81 -10.56 -7.47
CA GLY A 76 12.92 -9.77 -8.70
C GLY A 76 12.33 -10.39 -9.98
N ASN A 77 11.64 -11.53 -9.89
CA ASN A 77 11.16 -12.31 -11.05
C ASN A 77 10.06 -11.63 -11.89
N GLY A 78 9.64 -10.41 -11.53
CA GLY A 78 8.59 -9.67 -12.25
C GLY A 78 7.19 -10.28 -12.14
N LEU A 79 7.00 -11.25 -11.23
CA LEU A 79 5.69 -11.87 -10.98
C LEU A 79 4.78 -10.88 -10.23
N THR A 80 3.65 -10.55 -10.84
CA THR A 80 2.57 -9.82 -10.17
C THR A 80 1.83 -10.73 -9.21
N VAL A 81 1.45 -10.23 -8.03
CA VAL A 81 0.63 -11.02 -7.10
C VAL A 81 -0.76 -11.28 -7.68
N GLU A 82 -1.23 -12.51 -7.54
CA GLU A 82 -2.61 -12.87 -7.87
C GLU A 82 -3.60 -12.17 -6.93
N ARG A 83 -4.65 -11.58 -7.49
CA ARG A 83 -5.71 -10.90 -6.73
C ARG A 83 -6.27 -11.75 -5.60
N ALA A 84 -6.56 -13.03 -5.86
CA ALA A 84 -7.10 -13.95 -4.86
C ALA A 84 -6.20 -14.08 -3.62
N LYS A 85 -4.87 -14.07 -3.79
CA LYS A 85 -3.92 -14.11 -2.66
C LYS A 85 -3.97 -12.82 -1.83
N VAL A 86 -4.19 -11.67 -2.49
CA VAL A 86 -4.36 -10.39 -1.80
C VAL A 86 -5.65 -10.38 -0.99
N GLU A 87 -6.75 -10.86 -1.57
CA GLU A 87 -8.06 -10.93 -0.91
C GLU A 87 -8.04 -11.88 0.30
N VAL A 88 -7.46 -13.08 0.14
CA VAL A 88 -7.30 -14.02 1.27
C VAL A 88 -6.44 -13.41 2.38
N TYR A 89 -5.33 -12.74 2.05
CA TYR A 89 -4.51 -12.14 3.09
C TYR A 89 -5.20 -10.97 3.80
N ALA A 90 -5.98 -10.17 3.06
CA ALA A 90 -6.77 -9.09 3.64
C ALA A 90 -7.82 -9.62 4.62
N GLU A 91 -8.52 -10.71 4.26
CA GLU A 91 -9.48 -11.37 5.16
C GLU A 91 -8.79 -11.88 6.43
N LEU A 92 -7.64 -12.56 6.30
CA LEU A 92 -6.87 -13.01 7.46
C LEU A 92 -6.44 -11.84 8.36
N ALA A 93 -6.01 -10.72 7.78
CA ALA A 93 -5.65 -9.53 8.54
C ALA A 93 -6.86 -8.93 9.29
N GLN A 94 -8.04 -8.87 8.65
CA GLN A 94 -9.26 -8.40 9.30
C GLN A 94 -9.68 -9.29 10.46
N ARG A 95 -9.63 -10.61 10.28
CA ARG A 95 -9.94 -11.59 11.34
C ARG A 95 -8.95 -11.52 12.50
N LEU A 96 -7.66 -11.34 12.21
CA LEU A 96 -6.65 -11.13 13.24
C LEU A 96 -6.91 -9.85 14.05
N PHE A 97 -7.31 -8.77 13.38
CA PHE A 97 -7.67 -7.50 14.03
C PHE A 97 -8.86 -7.68 14.97
N GLU A 98 -9.93 -8.31 14.49
CA GLU A 98 -11.11 -8.60 15.29
C GLU A 98 -10.77 -9.51 16.48
N ALA A 99 -9.95 -10.54 16.28
CA ALA A 99 -9.50 -11.45 17.34
C ALA A 99 -8.71 -10.70 18.44
N LEU A 100 -7.73 -9.89 18.06
CA LEU A 100 -6.86 -9.20 19.02
C LEU A 100 -7.61 -8.10 19.77
N PHE A 101 -8.38 -7.27 19.07
CA PHE A 101 -8.98 -6.05 19.63
C PHE A 101 -10.47 -6.18 19.97
N GLY A 102 -11.14 -7.24 19.55
CA GLY A 102 -12.57 -7.46 19.81
C GLY A 102 -13.49 -6.49 19.05
N VAL A 103 -12.99 -5.84 18.01
CA VAL A 103 -13.73 -4.87 17.20
C VAL A 103 -13.62 -5.29 15.74
N ALA A 104 -14.77 -5.45 15.08
CA ALA A 104 -14.81 -5.70 13.65
C ALA A 104 -14.26 -4.49 12.90
N LEU A 105 -13.38 -4.74 11.93
CA LEU A 105 -12.90 -3.68 11.05
C LEU A 105 -14.00 -3.38 10.02
N GLU A 106 -14.82 -2.38 10.31
CA GLU A 106 -15.67 -1.78 9.30
C GLU A 106 -14.79 -0.98 8.35
N VAL A 107 -14.63 -1.46 7.13
CA VAL A 107 -14.02 -0.68 6.06
C VAL A 107 -15.16 0.01 5.33
N PRO A 108 -15.53 1.25 5.70
CA PRO A 108 -16.67 1.90 5.08
C PRO A 108 -16.38 2.13 3.59
N ASP A 109 -17.33 1.74 2.74
CA ASP A 109 -17.33 2.08 1.32
C ASP A 109 -17.70 3.56 1.14
N THR A 110 -16.85 4.43 1.67
CA THR A 110 -17.01 5.87 1.54
C THR A 110 -16.71 6.29 0.11
N ASP A 111 -17.40 7.35 -0.35
CA ASP A 111 -17.07 7.99 -1.63
C ASP A 111 -15.59 8.39 -1.69
N ASN A 112 -14.97 8.74 -0.55
CA ASN A 112 -13.55 9.06 -0.46
C ASN A 112 -12.67 7.86 -0.77
N MET A 113 -13.01 6.68 -0.26
CA MET A 113 -12.25 5.46 -0.53
C MET A 113 -12.39 5.02 -2.00
N ARG A 114 -13.58 5.21 -2.59
CA ARG A 114 -13.80 5.03 -4.03
C ARG A 114 -13.00 6.01 -4.88
N ARG A 115 -13.00 7.29 -4.54
CA ARG A 115 -12.20 8.33 -5.21
C ARG A 115 -10.70 8.07 -5.10
N TYR A 116 -10.23 7.61 -3.94
CA TYR A 116 -8.86 7.20 -3.75
C TYR A 116 -8.51 6.02 -4.65
N GLY A 117 -9.36 4.98 -4.69
CA GLY A 117 -9.20 3.85 -5.59
C GLY A 117 -9.15 4.26 -7.07
N GLU A 118 -10.09 5.12 -7.50
CA GLU A 118 -10.13 5.68 -8.86
C GLU A 118 -8.85 6.45 -9.21
N PHE A 119 -8.37 7.29 -8.28
CA PHE A 119 -7.15 8.06 -8.49
C PHE A 119 -5.91 7.17 -8.62
N ILE A 120 -5.75 6.17 -7.75
CA ILE A 120 -4.61 5.23 -7.79
C ILE A 120 -4.64 4.37 -9.05
N ASP A 121 -5.81 3.88 -9.47
CA ASP A 121 -5.96 3.13 -10.72
C ASP A 121 -5.64 4.00 -11.94
N THR A 122 -6.12 5.25 -11.96
CA THR A 122 -5.80 6.23 -13.00
C THR A 122 -4.30 6.50 -13.08
N TRP A 123 -3.64 6.70 -11.93
CA TRP A 123 -2.19 6.88 -11.87
C TRP A 123 -1.41 5.66 -12.37
N ALA A 124 -1.81 4.46 -11.98
CA ALA A 124 -1.17 3.23 -12.46
C ALA A 124 -1.25 3.07 -13.98
N LYS A 125 -2.37 3.50 -14.60
CA LYS A 125 -2.53 3.55 -16.06
C LYS A 125 -1.60 4.60 -16.69
N ILE A 126 -1.49 5.80 -16.09
CA ILE A 126 -0.54 6.83 -16.56
C ILE A 126 0.89 6.29 -16.56
N GLU A 127 1.34 5.67 -15.45
CA GLU A 127 2.68 5.10 -15.34
C GLU A 127 2.95 4.00 -16.39
N ARG A 128 1.93 3.20 -16.73
CA ARG A 128 2.02 2.20 -17.79
C ARG A 128 2.25 2.87 -19.15
N HIS A 129 1.43 3.84 -19.52
CA HIS A 129 1.60 4.56 -20.79
C HIS A 129 2.94 5.29 -20.89
N LEU A 130 3.41 5.93 -19.81
CA LEU A 130 4.71 6.58 -19.77
C LEU A 130 5.88 5.59 -19.91
N ARG A 131 5.70 4.35 -19.46
CA ARG A 131 6.70 3.27 -19.61
C ARG A 131 6.77 2.77 -21.06
N ASP A 132 5.65 2.78 -21.76
CA ASP A 132 5.53 2.24 -23.12
C ASP A 132 5.92 3.27 -24.20
N VAL A 133 6.36 4.47 -23.80
CA VAL A 133 6.86 5.49 -24.76
C VAL A 133 8.15 4.98 -25.45
N PRO A 134 8.15 4.82 -26.79
CA PRO A 134 9.23 4.14 -27.52
C PRO A 134 10.62 4.80 -27.42
N GLU A 135 10.67 6.11 -27.15
CA GLU A 135 11.91 6.91 -27.19
C GLU A 135 12.69 6.97 -25.87
N THR A 136 12.25 6.25 -24.84
CA THR A 136 13.05 6.08 -23.63
C THR A 136 13.87 4.79 -23.71
N GLU A 137 15.04 4.85 -24.35
CA GLU A 137 16.01 3.74 -24.44
C GLU A 137 16.48 3.22 -23.05
N ARG A 138 16.19 3.95 -21.97
CA ARG A 138 16.40 3.51 -20.58
C ARG A 138 15.17 3.84 -19.73
N ARG A 139 14.80 2.91 -18.85
CA ARG A 139 13.76 3.12 -17.83
C ARG A 139 14.24 4.21 -16.85
N PHE A 140 13.71 5.42 -17.00
CA PHE A 140 13.97 6.52 -16.08
C PHE A 140 12.81 6.69 -15.08
N PRO A 141 13.08 7.30 -13.91
CA PRO A 141 12.01 7.76 -13.02
C PRO A 141 11.03 8.68 -13.75
N THR A 142 9.74 8.63 -13.40
CA THR A 142 8.64 9.36 -14.05
C THR A 142 8.96 10.84 -14.31
N THR A 143 9.55 11.52 -13.33
CA THR A 143 9.94 12.94 -13.44
C THR A 143 10.91 13.21 -14.59
N ARG A 144 11.92 12.34 -14.77
CA ARG A 144 12.92 12.51 -15.82
C ARG A 144 12.33 12.19 -17.20
N THR A 145 11.41 11.23 -17.27
CA THR A 145 10.63 10.96 -18.49
C THR A 145 9.80 12.17 -18.90
N LEU A 146 9.10 12.81 -17.95
CA LEU A 146 8.30 14.00 -18.22
C LEU A 146 9.13 15.20 -18.68
N MET A 147 10.28 15.45 -18.04
CA MET A 147 11.21 16.51 -18.46
C MET A 147 11.71 16.30 -19.90
N LYS A 148 12.03 15.05 -20.26
CA LYS A 148 12.45 14.72 -21.62
C LYS A 148 11.31 14.95 -22.62
N LEU A 149 10.12 14.43 -22.34
CA LEU A 149 8.94 14.61 -23.20
C LEU A 149 8.61 16.09 -23.44
N GLN A 150 8.81 16.93 -22.42
CA GLN A 150 8.63 18.37 -22.55
C GLN A 150 9.72 19.01 -23.40
N ALA A 151 11.00 18.66 -23.17
CA ALA A 151 12.13 19.17 -23.95
C ALA A 151 12.02 18.78 -25.43
N ASP A 152 11.51 17.58 -25.71
CA ASP A 152 11.26 17.06 -27.06
C ASP A 152 9.96 17.63 -27.69
N GLY A 153 9.24 18.51 -26.98
CA GLY A 153 8.03 19.16 -27.47
C GLY A 153 6.79 18.26 -27.58
N LYS A 154 6.85 17.02 -27.04
CA LYS A 154 5.75 16.04 -27.08
C LYS A 154 4.61 16.35 -26.12
N ILE A 155 4.92 17.12 -25.09
CA ILE A 155 3.95 17.70 -24.17
C ILE A 155 4.25 19.18 -23.99
N SER A 156 3.19 19.97 -23.87
CA SER A 156 3.25 21.40 -23.59
C SER A 156 3.64 21.68 -22.13
N GLN A 157 4.04 22.93 -21.86
CA GLN A 157 4.31 23.40 -20.49
C GLN A 157 3.09 23.22 -19.56
N SER A 158 1.88 23.41 -20.08
CA SER A 158 0.65 23.24 -19.31
C SER A 158 0.36 21.78 -19.00
N GLU A 159 0.59 20.87 -19.96
CA GLU A 159 0.48 19.42 -19.73
C GLU A 159 1.53 18.96 -18.70
N PHE A 160 2.79 19.40 -18.83
CA PHE A 160 3.84 19.09 -17.86
C PHE A 160 3.47 19.55 -16.44
N ALA A 161 2.95 20.77 -16.29
CA ALA A 161 2.51 21.28 -14.99
C ALA A 161 1.39 20.43 -14.37
N LYS A 162 0.44 19.95 -15.18
CA LYS A 162 -0.63 19.04 -14.72
C LYS A 162 -0.07 17.69 -14.29
N PHE A 163 0.88 17.11 -15.02
CA PHE A 163 1.56 15.88 -14.62
C PHE A 163 2.27 16.03 -13.27
N GLU A 164 2.98 17.14 -13.06
CA GLU A 164 3.67 17.43 -11.78
C GLU A 164 2.67 17.61 -10.64
N GLU A 165 1.57 18.31 -10.87
CA GLU A 165 0.50 18.47 -9.86
C GLU A 165 -0.05 17.11 -9.42
N VAL A 166 -0.46 16.26 -10.37
CA VAL A 166 -1.01 14.92 -10.09
C VAL A 166 0.04 14.04 -9.40
N ARG A 167 1.30 14.08 -9.84
CA ARG A 167 2.43 13.34 -9.23
C ARG A 167 2.66 13.76 -7.78
N ASN A 168 2.63 15.06 -7.50
CA ASN A 168 2.84 15.59 -6.16
C ASN A 168 1.73 15.16 -5.21
N VAL A 169 0.47 15.20 -5.67
CA VAL A 169 -0.66 14.69 -4.89
C VAL A 169 -0.51 13.19 -4.63
N ARG A 170 -0.16 12.39 -5.65
CA ARG A 170 0.09 10.95 -5.49
C ARG A 170 1.16 10.67 -4.45
N ASN A 171 2.29 11.38 -4.48
CA ASN A 171 3.38 11.18 -3.53
C ASN A 171 2.92 11.47 -2.11
N LYS A 172 2.31 12.63 -1.87
CA LYS A 172 1.81 13.01 -0.55
C LYS A 172 0.75 12.03 -0.04
N LEU A 173 -0.16 11.56 -0.91
CA LEU A 173 -1.17 10.55 -0.55
C LEU A 173 -0.55 9.21 -0.16
N VAL A 174 0.37 8.68 -0.98
CA VAL A 174 1.03 7.38 -0.74
C VAL A 174 1.89 7.40 0.52
N HIS A 175 2.47 8.55 0.85
CA HIS A 175 3.26 8.73 2.07
C HIS A 175 2.43 9.13 3.29
N GLY A 176 1.10 9.25 3.17
CA GLY A 176 0.21 9.60 4.27
C GLY A 176 0.37 11.04 4.79
N GLU A 177 0.97 11.94 4.00
CA GLU A 177 1.19 13.34 4.37
C GLU A 177 -0.06 14.21 4.26
N ILE A 178 -1.08 13.70 3.57
CA ILE A 178 -2.35 14.40 3.32
C ILE A 178 -3.52 13.42 3.45
N GLU A 179 -4.64 13.93 3.95
CA GLU A 179 -5.87 13.14 4.01
C GLU A 179 -6.56 13.12 2.64
N PRO A 180 -7.01 11.94 2.16
CA PRO A 180 -7.70 11.81 0.87
C PRO A 180 -8.92 12.72 0.75
N GLU A 181 -9.63 12.94 1.86
CA GLU A 181 -10.91 13.64 1.94
C GLU A 181 -10.79 15.13 1.59
N THR A 182 -9.68 15.73 1.99
CA THR A 182 -9.41 17.15 1.75
C THR A 182 -8.66 17.38 0.43
N THR A 183 -7.96 16.36 -0.09
CA THR A 183 -7.06 16.54 -1.24
C THR A 183 -7.58 15.98 -2.57
N LEU A 184 -8.35 14.89 -2.56
CA LEU A 184 -8.96 14.30 -3.75
C LEU A 184 -10.26 15.03 -4.14
N SER A 185 -10.12 16.32 -4.42
CA SER A 185 -11.18 17.11 -5.04
C SER A 185 -11.49 16.60 -6.44
N SER A 186 -12.71 16.83 -6.93
CA SER A 186 -13.10 16.51 -8.31
C SER A 186 -12.14 17.12 -9.34
N ARG A 187 -11.53 18.27 -9.03
CA ARG A 187 -10.51 18.93 -9.85
C ARG A 187 -9.26 18.05 -10.05
N ILE A 188 -8.76 17.42 -8.99
CA ILE A 188 -7.55 16.57 -9.06
C ILE A 188 -7.84 15.27 -9.81
N ILE A 189 -9.03 14.68 -9.59
CA ILE A 189 -9.46 13.49 -10.33
C ILE A 189 -9.57 13.80 -11.83
N GLU A 190 -10.16 14.95 -12.18
CA GLU A 190 -10.27 15.36 -13.57
C GLU A 190 -8.89 15.66 -14.18
N ALA A 191 -8.01 16.35 -13.45
CA ALA A 191 -6.63 16.56 -13.89
C ALA A 191 -5.90 15.23 -14.13
N ALA A 192 -6.11 14.22 -13.28
CA ALA A 192 -5.54 12.89 -13.49
C ALA A 192 -6.10 12.21 -14.76
N LYS A 193 -7.38 12.36 -15.06
CA LYS A 193 -8.01 11.84 -16.29
C LYS A 193 -7.47 12.53 -17.54
N GLU A 194 -7.34 13.86 -17.51
CA GLU A 194 -6.73 14.61 -18.61
C GLU A 194 -5.29 14.17 -18.86
N VAL A 195 -4.51 14.02 -17.79
CA VAL A 195 -3.13 13.55 -17.84
C VAL A 195 -3.05 12.12 -18.39
N LEU A 196 -3.99 11.23 -18.05
CA LEU A 196 -4.10 9.90 -18.63
C LEU A 196 -4.33 9.92 -20.14
N ILE A 197 -5.20 10.81 -20.63
CA ILE A 197 -5.46 10.97 -22.07
C ILE A 197 -4.17 11.41 -22.78
N VAL A 198 -3.44 12.36 -22.19
CA VAL A 198 -2.15 12.82 -22.75
C VAL A 198 -1.12 11.68 -22.75
N ALA A 199 -1.02 10.92 -21.66
CA ALA A 199 -0.12 9.78 -21.54
C ALA A 199 -0.44 8.70 -22.61
N ALA A 200 -1.73 8.40 -22.82
CA ALA A 200 -2.16 7.47 -23.86
C ALA A 200 -1.77 7.98 -25.26
N ARG A 201 -2.00 9.28 -25.55
CA ARG A 201 -1.65 9.93 -26.82
C ARG A 201 -0.17 9.78 -27.17
N ILE A 202 0.73 9.99 -26.20
CA ILE A 202 2.19 9.93 -26.44
C ILE A 202 2.75 8.49 -26.47
N SER A 203 2.00 7.53 -25.93
CA SER A 203 2.39 6.10 -25.95
C SER A 203 1.93 5.37 -27.22
N MET A 204 1.02 5.96 -27.99
CA MET A 204 0.61 5.41 -29.28
C MET A 204 1.70 5.69 -30.33
N PRO A 205 2.02 4.70 -31.20
CA PRO A 205 3.05 4.83 -32.23
C PRO A 205 2.71 5.86 -33.31
#